data_AF-A0A3C0JBZ4-F1
#
_entry.id   AF-A0A3C0JBZ4-F1
#
_cell.length_a   1.000
_cell.length_b   1.000
_cell.length_c   1.000
_cell.angle_alpha   90.00
_cell.angle_beta   90.00
_cell.angle_gamma   90.00
#
_symmetry.space_group_name_H-M   'P 1'
#
loop_
_entity.id
_entity.type
_entity.pdbx_description
1 polymer ?
#
loop_
_entity_poly.entity_id
_entity_poly.type
_entity_poly.pdbx_seq_one_letter_code
_entity_poly.pdbx_strand_id
1 'polypeptide(L)' 'ALFYLRSRGIPEPQARRMLTAAFCHEPLRGIGDVALQAVLTRALDATMALDGDAQ' A
#
# COMPACT_ATOMS: atom_id res chain seq x y z
N ALA A 1 -12.15 7.42 -3.93
CA ALA A 1 -10.69 7.66 -3.82
C ALA A 1 -9.96 7.46 -5.15
N LEU A 2 -10.17 6.35 -5.89
CA LEU A 2 -9.50 6.09 -7.18
C LEU A 2 -9.74 7.21 -8.23
N PHE A 3 -10.98 7.69 -8.37
CA PHE A 3 -11.32 8.80 -9.26
C PHE A 3 -10.49 10.06 -8.96
N TYR A 4 -10.37 10.45 -7.68
CA TYR A 4 -9.59 11.61 -7.25
C TYR A 4 -8.09 11.47 -7.56
N LEU A 5 -7.51 10.29 -7.36
CA LEU A 5 -6.11 10.01 -7.70
C LEU A 5 -5.89 10.12 -9.22
N ARG A 6 -6.80 9.56 -10.02
CA ARG A 6 -6.76 9.65 -11.48
C ARG A 6 -6.94 11.08 -12.00
N SER A 7 -7.83 11.87 -11.40
CA SER A 7 -7.99 13.29 -11.72
C SER A 7 -6.74 14.11 -11.42
N ARG A 8 -5.86 13.64 -10.53
CA ARG A 8 -4.53 14.23 -10.29
C ARG A 8 -3.43 13.72 -11.22
N GLY A 9 -3.80 12.99 -12.27
CA GLY A 9 -2.86 12.48 -13.27
C GLY A 9 -2.17 11.17 -12.88
N ILE A 10 -2.57 10.52 -11.79
CA ILE A 10 -2.01 9.23 -11.39
C ILE A 10 -2.58 8.13 -12.30
N PRO A 11 -1.73 7.32 -12.97
CA PRO A 11 -2.19 6.20 -13.78
C PRO A 11 -3.04 5.22 -12.95
N GLU A 12 -4.07 4.63 -13.56
CA GLU A 12 -4.97 3.69 -12.86
C GLU A 12 -4.24 2.55 -12.14
N PRO A 13 -3.21 1.88 -12.73
CA PRO A 13 -2.46 0.84 -12.03
C PRO A 13 -1.81 1.36 -10.75
N GLN A 14 -1.21 2.55 -10.80
CA GLN A 14 -0.56 3.18 -9.66
C GLN A 14 -1.59 3.61 -8.60
N ALA A 15 -2.69 4.24 -9.01
CA ALA A 15 -3.74 4.67 -8.11
C ALA A 15 -4.39 3.47 -7.38
N ARG A 16 -4.59 2.34 -8.07
CA ARG A 16 -5.07 1.10 -7.47
C ARG A 16 -4.09 0.54 -6.44
N ARG A 17 -2.79 0.48 -6.77
CA ARG A 17 -1.74 0.03 -5.83
C ARG A 17 -1.73 0.87 -4.55
N MET A 18 -1.79 2.19 -4.67
CA MET A 18 -1.84 3.09 -3.50
C MET A 18 -3.03 2.80 -2.59
N LEU A 19 -4.20 2.50 -3.16
CA LEU A 19 -5.40 2.18 -2.39
C LEU A 19 -5.30 0.80 -1.74
N THR A 20 -4.74 -0.18 -2.44
CA THR A 20 -4.46 -1.51 -1.88
C THR A 20 -3.48 -1.43 -0.72
N ALA A 21 -2.39 -0.67 -0.86
CA ALA A 21 -1.41 -0.42 0.20
C ALA A 21 -2.08 0.17 1.44
N ALA A 22 -2.83 1.26 1.25
CA ALA A 22 -3.53 1.93 2.33
C ALA A 22 -4.54 1.02 3.03
N PHE A 23 -5.22 0.16 2.27
CA PHE A 23 -6.16 -0.81 2.82
C PHE A 23 -5.44 -1.90 3.64
N CYS A 24 -4.35 -2.46 3.13
CA CYS A 24 -3.58 -3.50 3.82
C CYS A 24 -2.86 -3.00 5.08
N HIS A 25 -2.57 -1.70 5.18
CA HIS A 25 -2.00 -1.09 6.38
C HIS A 25 -3.00 -1.00 7.55
N GLU A 26 -4.30 -0.91 7.27
CA GLU A 26 -5.31 -0.71 8.33
C GLU A 26 -5.39 -1.90 9.31
N PRO A 27 -5.43 -3.17 8.88
CA PRO A 27 -5.37 -4.33 9.79
C PRO A 27 -4.09 -4.38 10.64
N LEU A 28 -2.96 -3.91 10.10
CA LEU A 28 -1.68 -3.93 10.81
C LEU A 28 -1.66 -2.96 12.00
N ARG A 29 -2.49 -1.91 11.97
CA ARG A 29 -2.64 -0.96 13.09
C ARG A 29 -3.29 -1.58 14.32
N GLY A 30 -4.02 -2.68 14.17
CA GLY A 30 -4.60 -3.43 15.28
C GLY A 30 -3.60 -4.31 16.04
N ILE A 31 -2.36 -4.43 15.55
CA ILE A 31 -1.34 -5.27 16.19
C ILE A 31 -0.74 -4.51 17.37
N GLY A 32 -0.97 -5.01 18.58
CA GLY A 32 -0.47 -4.39 19.82
C GLY A 32 1.04 -4.52 20.02
N ASP A 33 1.69 -5.45 19.32
CA ASP A 33 3.15 -5.57 19.28
C ASP A 33 3.72 -4.65 18.20
N VAL A 34 4.37 -3.57 18.64
CA VAL A 34 4.96 -2.54 17.78
C VAL A 34 6.09 -3.09 16.91
N ALA A 35 6.88 -4.03 17.42
CA ALA A 35 7.98 -4.62 16.66
C ALA A 35 7.44 -5.51 15.54
N LEU A 36 6.45 -6.34 15.84
CA LEU A 36 5.77 -7.18 14.85
C LEU A 36 5.05 -6.33 13.80
N GLN A 37 4.33 -5.29 14.22
CA GLN A 37 3.69 -4.34 13.33
C GLN A 37 4.69 -3.72 12.34
N ALA A 38 5.85 -3.27 12.83
CA ALA A 38 6.87 -2.65 11.99
C ALA A 38 7.47 -3.64 10.97
N VAL A 39 7.70 -4.88 11.38
CA VAL A 39 8.20 -5.95 10.48
C VAL A 39 7.19 -6.23 9.37
N LEU A 40 5.92 -6.42 9.72
CA LEU A 40 4.85 -6.71 8.75
C LEU A 40 4.60 -5.54 7.80
N THR A 41 4.64 -4.31 8.32
CA THR A 41 4.51 -3.09 7.51
C THR A 41 5.63 -3.01 6.47
N ARG A 42 6.89 -3.23 6.88
CA ARG A 42 8.02 -3.25 5.94
C ARG A 42 7.91 -4.37 4.90
N ALA A 43 7.47 -5.55 5.31
CA ALA A 43 7.29 -6.66 4.39
C ALA A 43 6.22 -6.35 3.34
N LEU A 44 5.11 -5.74 3.75
CA LEU A 44 4.04 -5.29 2.87
C LEU A 44 4.50 -4.19 1.90
N ASP A 45 5.27 -3.21 2.38
CA ASP A 45 5.79 -2.14 1.53
C ASP A 45 6.79 -2.70 0.49
N ALA A 46 7.60 -3.69 0.88
CA ALA A 46 8.56 -4.34 -0.02
C ALA A 46 7.88 -5.14 -1.14
N THR A 47 6.80 -5.86 -0.87
CA THR A 47 6.08 -6.61 -1.92
C THR A 47 5.43 -5.67 -2.94
N MET A 48 4.89 -4.55 -2.48
CA MET A 48 4.29 -3.56 -3.37
C MET A 48 5.31 -2.75 -4.19
N ALA A 49 6.53 -2.61 -3.68
CA ALA A 49 7.65 -2.05 -4.45
C ALA A 49 8.09 -2.98 -5.59
N LEU A 50 8.13 -4.29 -5.34
CA LEU A 50 8.48 -5.30 -6.36
C LEU A 50 7.44 -5.39 -7.48
N ASP A 51 6.14 -5.29 -7.15
CA ASP A 51 5.08 -5.17 -8.17
C ASP A 51 5.20 -3.85 -8.96
N GLY A 52 5.81 -2.82 -8.36
CA GLY A 52 6.20 -1.54 -8.94
C GLY A 52 6.92 -1.65 -10.29
N ASP A 53 7.93 -2.53 -10.33
CA ASP A 53 8.89 -2.66 -11.43
C ASP A 53 8.44 -3.61 -12.55
N ALA A 54 7.36 -4.36 -12.34
CA ALA A 54 6.87 -5.39 -13.27
C ALA A 54 5.84 -4.90 -14.31
N GLN A 55 5.67 -3.58 -14.52
CA GLN A 55 4.62 -3.02 -15.40
C GLN A 55 5.16 -1.96 -16.37
#